data_AF-A0A081S5N0-F1
#
_entry.id   AF-A0A081S5N0-F1
#
_cell.length_a   1.000
_cell.length_b   1.000
_cell.length_c   1.000
_cell.angle_alpha   90.00
_cell.angle_beta   90.00
_cell.angle_gamma   90.00
#
_symmetry.space_group_name_H-M   'P 1'
#
loop_
_entity.id
_entity.type
_entity.pdbx_description
1 polymer ?
#
loop_
_entity_poly.entity_id
_entity_poly.type
_entity_poly.pdbx_seq_one_letter_code
_entity_poly.pdbx_strand_id
1 'polypeptide(L)'
;MNIEKAIDDCEIYLKQIKQHEPDPFYVNHFFSEFIDSANNVLDGIFEEANRDFGLFITEEISYEKFLEKAKSKNDLKAIKFSEWYIDKFEQEHKNRFPKAIKKICELKNKHNKLPEIKIMIRARDRYENDINQQIMVGLSNEKLRSKEELQIEINRQLPVFLEVINNKRSKNNEPSVNENQITTSVFTDIEDVSEIEIVYASEIYIPVLIRLVEESRKKIKELTSWD
;
A
#
# COMPACT_ATOMS: atom_id res chain seq x y z
N MET A 1 -7.66 -5.81 -19.17
CA MET A 1 -7.47 -6.32 -17.79
C MET A 1 -8.83 -6.53 -17.12
N ASN A 2 -8.93 -7.35 -16.05
CA ASN A 2 -10.17 -7.46 -15.26
C ASN A 2 -9.91 -6.86 -13.87
N ILE A 3 -10.56 -5.73 -13.57
CA ILE A 3 -10.39 -5.00 -12.31
C ILE A 3 -10.76 -5.87 -11.10
N GLU A 4 -11.86 -6.61 -11.16
CA GLU A 4 -12.32 -7.41 -10.01
C GLU A 4 -11.30 -8.50 -9.67
N LYS A 5 -10.72 -9.13 -10.71
CA LYS A 5 -9.64 -10.09 -10.53
C LYS A 5 -8.41 -9.44 -9.88
N ALA A 6 -8.03 -8.23 -10.30
CA ALA A 6 -6.88 -7.54 -9.72
C ALA A 6 -7.11 -7.15 -8.25
N ILE A 7 -8.35 -6.84 -7.86
CA ILE A 7 -8.75 -6.64 -6.45
C ILE A 7 -8.65 -7.97 -5.68
N ASP A 8 -9.18 -9.07 -6.23
CA ASP A 8 -9.06 -10.41 -5.63
C ASP A 8 -7.59 -10.81 -5.44
N ASP A 9 -6.74 -10.53 -6.43
CA ASP A 9 -5.30 -10.79 -6.36
C ASP A 9 -4.65 -9.96 -5.24
N CYS A 10 -5.05 -8.70 -5.03
CA CYS A 10 -4.58 -7.91 -3.88
C CYS A 10 -4.93 -8.57 -2.54
N GLU A 11 -6.14 -9.13 -2.40
CA GLU A 11 -6.54 -9.85 -1.19
C GLU A 11 -5.76 -11.16 -0.98
N ILE A 12 -5.50 -11.90 -2.07
CA ILE A 12 -4.69 -13.12 -2.05
C ILE A 12 -3.27 -12.78 -1.58
N TYR A 13 -2.65 -11.76 -2.16
CA TYR A 13 -1.30 -11.35 -1.79
C TYR A 13 -1.23 -10.79 -0.37
N LEU A 14 -2.24 -10.06 0.10
CA LEU A 14 -2.33 -9.65 1.51
C LEU A 14 -2.34 -10.86 2.46
N LYS A 15 -3.07 -11.93 2.13
CA LYS A 15 -3.07 -13.17 2.93
C LYS A 15 -1.68 -13.81 2.93
N GLN A 16 -0.97 -13.82 1.80
CA GLN A 16 0.39 -14.34 1.71
C GLN A 16 1.38 -13.49 2.53
N ILE A 17 1.31 -12.15 2.46
CA ILE A 17 2.14 -11.27 3.29
C ILE A 17 1.92 -11.59 4.77
N LYS A 18 0.66 -11.66 5.23
CA LYS A 18 0.30 -12.01 6.62
C LYS A 18 0.83 -13.38 7.05
N GLN A 19 0.81 -14.36 6.16
CA GLN A 19 1.29 -15.72 6.44
C GLN A 19 2.82 -15.79 6.61
N HIS A 20 3.54 -14.93 5.90
CA HIS A 20 5.00 -15.00 5.81
C HIS A 20 5.73 -13.98 6.69
N GLU A 21 5.03 -13.07 7.36
CA GLU A 21 5.67 -12.18 8.34
C GLU A 21 6.39 -12.95 9.46
N PRO A 22 7.55 -12.48 9.93
CA PRO A 22 8.26 -11.27 9.51
C PRO A 22 9.39 -11.53 8.49
N ASP A 23 9.35 -12.60 7.70
CA ASP A 23 10.45 -12.97 6.79
C ASP A 23 10.54 -11.97 5.61
N PRO A 24 11.61 -11.15 5.52
CA PRO A 24 11.69 -10.09 4.52
C PRO A 24 11.67 -10.59 3.08
N PHE A 25 12.23 -11.78 2.81
CA PHE A 25 12.30 -12.30 1.44
C PHE A 25 10.89 -12.58 0.88
N TYR A 26 10.09 -13.33 1.63
CA TYR A 26 8.74 -13.67 1.19
C TYR A 26 7.81 -12.47 1.24
N VAL A 27 7.92 -11.64 2.29
CA VAL A 27 7.11 -10.42 2.39
C VAL A 27 7.42 -9.47 1.24
N ASN A 28 8.70 -9.26 0.88
CA ASN A 28 9.08 -8.43 -0.25
C ASN A 28 8.51 -8.96 -1.58
N HIS A 29 8.58 -10.28 -1.79
CA HIS A 29 8.06 -10.91 -3.00
C HIS A 29 6.54 -10.69 -3.13
N PHE A 30 5.75 -11.08 -2.12
CA PHE A 30 4.29 -10.94 -2.17
C PHE A 30 3.83 -9.48 -2.10
N PHE A 31 4.62 -8.60 -1.48
CA PHE A 31 4.34 -7.17 -1.51
C PHE A 31 4.58 -6.59 -2.91
N SER A 32 5.59 -7.04 -3.66
CA SER A 32 5.74 -6.65 -5.06
C SER A 32 4.53 -7.03 -5.88
N GLU A 33 4.08 -8.28 -5.74
CA GLU A 33 2.88 -8.78 -6.43
C GLU A 33 1.62 -7.99 -6.04
N PHE A 34 1.47 -7.64 -4.75
CA PHE A 34 0.40 -6.76 -4.29
C PHE A 34 0.43 -5.39 -4.96
N ILE A 35 1.61 -4.77 -5.08
CA ILE A 35 1.77 -3.46 -5.72
C ILE A 35 1.48 -3.55 -7.22
N ASP A 36 1.91 -4.62 -7.88
CA ASP A 36 1.63 -4.86 -9.30
C ASP A 36 0.11 -5.04 -9.53
N SER A 37 -0.59 -5.79 -8.66
CA SER A 37 -2.05 -5.90 -8.70
C SER A 37 -2.76 -4.57 -8.40
N ALA A 38 -2.24 -3.77 -7.47
CA ALA A 38 -2.79 -2.45 -7.18
C ALA A 38 -2.68 -1.51 -8.39
N ASN A 39 -1.53 -1.50 -9.08
CA ASN A 39 -1.35 -0.75 -10.32
C ASN A 39 -2.33 -1.23 -11.41
N ASN A 40 -2.49 -2.54 -11.55
CA ASN A 40 -3.45 -3.14 -12.46
C ASN A 40 -4.90 -2.68 -12.19
N VAL A 41 -5.30 -2.48 -10.94
CA VAL A 41 -6.61 -1.90 -10.63
C VAL A 41 -6.72 -0.45 -11.14
N LEU A 42 -5.69 0.37 -10.90
CA LEU A 42 -5.67 1.78 -11.29
C LEU A 42 -5.70 1.94 -12.82
N ASP A 43 -4.91 1.17 -13.56
CA ASP A 43 -4.89 1.21 -15.02
C ASP A 43 -6.20 0.65 -15.61
N GLY A 44 -6.79 -0.35 -14.96
CA GLY A 44 -8.08 -0.92 -15.35
C GLY A 44 -9.21 0.10 -15.34
N ILE A 45 -9.19 1.09 -14.44
CA ILE A 45 -10.15 2.21 -14.44
C ILE A 45 -10.09 2.97 -15.77
N PHE A 46 -8.89 3.23 -16.29
CA PHE A 46 -8.71 3.91 -17.57
C PHE A 46 -9.05 3.01 -18.75
N GLU A 47 -8.86 1.70 -18.66
CA GLU A 47 -9.34 0.76 -19.68
C GLU A 47 -10.87 0.81 -19.82
N GLU A 48 -11.60 0.79 -18.70
CA GLU A 48 -13.07 0.93 -18.70
C GLU A 48 -13.49 2.29 -19.28
N ALA A 49 -12.85 3.38 -18.82
CA ALA A 49 -13.11 4.72 -19.34
C ALA A 49 -12.83 4.83 -20.85
N ASN A 50 -11.72 4.26 -21.33
CA ASN A 50 -11.32 4.29 -22.75
C ASN A 50 -12.36 3.63 -23.65
N ARG A 51 -12.94 2.51 -23.18
CA ARG A 51 -14.04 1.83 -23.86
C ARG A 51 -15.31 2.69 -23.86
N ASP A 52 -15.69 3.20 -22.69
CA ASP A 52 -16.99 3.87 -22.51
C ASP A 52 -17.03 5.26 -23.16
N PHE A 53 -15.88 5.96 -23.23
CA PHE A 53 -15.74 7.22 -23.97
C PHE A 53 -15.37 7.02 -25.46
N GLY A 54 -15.10 5.79 -25.92
CA GLY A 54 -14.75 5.54 -27.34
C GLY A 54 -13.40 6.18 -27.76
N LEU A 55 -12.41 6.17 -26.88
CA LEU A 55 -11.09 6.74 -27.18
C LEU A 55 -10.21 5.83 -28.06
N PHE A 56 -10.52 4.53 -28.12
CA PHE A 56 -9.87 3.52 -28.97
C PHE A 56 -8.34 3.47 -28.79
N ILE A 57 -7.86 3.62 -27.55
CA ILE A 57 -6.46 3.34 -27.20
C ILE A 57 -6.29 1.82 -27.20
N THR A 58 -5.34 1.31 -27.98
CA THR A 58 -5.05 -0.12 -28.15
C THR A 58 -3.78 -0.57 -27.43
N GLU A 59 -2.97 0.38 -26.99
CA GLU A 59 -1.76 0.13 -26.19
C GLU A 59 -2.12 0.03 -24.71
N GLU A 60 -1.15 -0.39 -23.89
CA GLU A 60 -1.21 -0.26 -22.43
C GLU A 60 -1.56 1.18 -22.05
N ILE A 61 -2.57 1.31 -21.20
CA ILE A 61 -3.20 2.59 -20.88
C ILE A 61 -2.74 3.07 -19.51
N SER A 62 -2.27 4.32 -19.47
CA SER A 62 -2.02 5.06 -18.23
C SER A 62 -2.90 6.31 -18.21
N TYR A 63 -2.94 6.99 -17.06
CA TYR A 63 -3.58 8.30 -16.93
C TYR A 63 -3.09 9.28 -18.02
N GLU A 64 -1.78 9.38 -18.24
CA GLU A 64 -1.18 10.33 -19.18
C GLU A 64 -1.61 10.02 -20.62
N LYS A 65 -1.54 8.75 -21.02
CA LYS A 65 -1.97 8.31 -22.35
C LYS A 65 -3.46 8.54 -22.57
N PHE A 66 -4.29 8.25 -21.57
CA PHE A 66 -5.72 8.51 -21.61
C PHE A 66 -5.98 10.01 -21.83
N LEU A 67 -5.34 10.87 -21.03
CA LEU A 67 -5.53 12.31 -21.09
C LEU A 67 -5.03 12.92 -22.41
N GLU A 68 -3.88 12.46 -22.90
CA GLU A 68 -3.34 12.88 -24.20
C GLU A 68 -4.32 12.53 -25.33
N LYS A 69 -4.84 11.30 -25.33
CA LYS A 69 -5.81 10.87 -26.32
C LYS A 69 -7.11 11.67 -26.24
N ALA A 70 -7.63 11.90 -25.03
CA ALA A 70 -8.84 12.70 -24.80
C ALA A 70 -8.67 14.12 -25.35
N LYS A 71 -7.51 14.76 -25.09
CA LYS A 71 -7.16 16.09 -25.62
C LYS A 71 -7.04 16.11 -27.14
N SER A 72 -6.33 15.14 -27.73
CA SER A 72 -6.16 15.08 -29.19
C SER A 72 -7.49 14.88 -29.94
N LYS A 73 -8.45 14.18 -29.31
CA LYS A 73 -9.81 13.99 -29.83
C LYS A 73 -10.79 15.12 -29.47
N ASN A 74 -10.37 16.08 -28.65
CA ASN A 74 -11.25 17.10 -28.08
C ASN A 74 -12.47 16.52 -27.35
N ASP A 75 -12.30 15.36 -26.71
CA ASP A 75 -13.37 14.72 -25.94
C ASP A 75 -13.53 15.37 -24.56
N LEU A 76 -14.45 16.33 -24.47
CA LEU A 76 -14.70 17.09 -23.24
C LEU A 76 -15.16 16.22 -22.08
N LYS A 77 -15.82 15.08 -22.35
CA LYS A 77 -16.31 14.17 -21.29
C LYS A 77 -15.14 13.40 -20.70
N ALA A 78 -14.27 12.85 -21.54
CA ALA A 78 -13.06 12.17 -21.10
C ALA A 78 -12.08 13.12 -20.38
N ILE A 79 -11.91 14.36 -20.86
CA ILE A 79 -11.08 15.37 -20.16
C ILE A 79 -11.63 15.67 -18.76
N LYS A 80 -12.95 15.90 -18.63
CA LYS A 80 -13.60 16.13 -17.33
C LYS A 80 -13.47 14.94 -16.40
N PHE A 81 -13.52 13.71 -16.93
CA PHE A 81 -13.26 12.51 -16.14
C PHE A 81 -11.83 12.50 -15.59
N SER A 82 -10.82 12.80 -16.41
CA SER A 82 -9.43 12.86 -15.96
C SER A 82 -9.17 13.92 -14.89
N GLU A 83 -9.79 15.10 -15.04
CA GLU A 83 -9.70 16.18 -14.04
C GLU A 83 -10.34 15.77 -12.72
N TRP A 84 -11.54 15.19 -12.77
CA TRP A 84 -12.19 14.66 -11.57
C TRP A 84 -11.38 13.52 -10.93
N TYR A 85 -10.84 12.62 -11.74
CA TYR A 85 -10.13 11.44 -11.25
C TYR A 85 -8.88 11.84 -10.46
N ILE A 86 -8.08 12.78 -10.96
CA ILE A 86 -6.85 13.19 -10.26
C ILE A 86 -7.19 13.84 -8.90
N ASP A 87 -8.22 14.68 -8.84
CA ASP A 87 -8.69 15.28 -7.59
C ASP A 87 -9.16 14.21 -6.60
N LYS A 88 -9.93 13.23 -7.08
CA LYS A 88 -10.43 12.12 -6.25
C LYS A 88 -9.28 11.23 -5.78
N PHE A 89 -8.33 10.94 -6.66
CA PHE A 89 -7.13 10.16 -6.36
C PHE A 89 -6.31 10.85 -5.27
N GLU A 90 -6.01 12.14 -5.39
CA GLU A 90 -5.29 12.87 -4.34
C GLU A 90 -6.05 12.88 -3.01
N GLN A 91 -7.38 12.97 -3.03
CA GLN A 91 -8.20 12.93 -1.82
C GLN A 91 -8.09 11.59 -1.07
N GLU A 92 -8.20 10.46 -1.77
CA GLU A 92 -8.06 9.13 -1.17
C GLU A 92 -6.63 8.88 -0.64
N HIS A 93 -5.63 9.60 -1.18
CA HIS A 93 -4.22 9.48 -0.82
C HIS A 93 -3.72 10.55 0.15
N LYS A 94 -4.61 11.29 0.82
CA LYS A 94 -4.20 12.27 1.86
C LYS A 94 -3.65 11.61 3.12
N ASN A 95 -4.21 10.46 3.49
CA ASN A 95 -3.84 9.76 4.72
C ASN A 95 -2.50 9.05 4.58
N ARG A 96 -1.77 8.92 5.70
CA ARG A 96 -0.40 8.36 5.76
C ARG A 96 -0.24 7.04 4.99
N PHE A 97 -1.12 6.06 5.23
CA PHE A 97 -0.97 4.72 4.65
C PHE A 97 -1.29 4.67 3.15
N PRO A 98 -2.45 5.18 2.66
CA PRO A 98 -2.66 5.31 1.23
C PRO A 98 -1.56 6.12 0.54
N LYS A 99 -1.16 7.27 1.10
CA LYS A 99 -0.06 8.10 0.58
C LYS A 99 1.23 7.29 0.37
N ALA A 100 1.58 6.44 1.35
CA ALA A 100 2.75 5.58 1.25
C ALA A 100 2.61 4.57 0.11
N ILE A 101 1.48 3.86 0.00
CA ILE A 101 1.27 2.88 -1.07
C ILE A 101 1.32 3.54 -2.45
N LYS A 102 0.71 4.72 -2.62
CA LYS A 102 0.83 5.51 -3.86
C LYS A 102 2.29 5.76 -4.24
N LYS A 103 3.11 6.23 -3.29
CA LYS A 103 4.55 6.47 -3.54
C LYS A 103 5.31 5.20 -3.89
N ILE A 104 4.94 4.07 -3.29
CA ILE A 104 5.54 2.77 -3.58
C ILE A 104 5.15 2.31 -5.00
N CYS A 105 3.88 2.46 -5.40
CA CYS A 105 3.43 2.23 -6.77
C CYS A 105 4.22 3.09 -7.76
N GLU A 106 4.40 4.38 -7.48
CA GLU A 106 5.18 5.29 -8.32
C GLU A 106 6.65 4.87 -8.43
N LEU A 107 7.28 4.47 -7.32
CA LEU A 107 8.65 3.96 -7.29
C LEU A 107 8.78 2.68 -8.13
N LYS A 108 7.83 1.75 -7.97
CA LYS A 108 7.77 0.49 -8.70
C LYS A 108 7.59 0.74 -10.21
N ASN A 109 6.70 1.63 -10.61
CA ASN A 109 6.46 1.93 -12.02
C ASN A 109 7.66 2.62 -12.68
N LYS A 110 8.36 3.51 -11.96
CA LYS A 110 9.51 4.27 -12.50
C LYS A 110 10.81 3.46 -12.52
N HIS A 111 11.04 2.62 -11.52
CA HIS A 111 12.35 2.00 -11.27
C HIS A 111 12.30 0.48 -11.11
N ASN A 112 11.12 -0.13 -11.23
CA ASN A 112 10.88 -1.55 -10.97
C ASN A 112 11.48 -2.00 -9.62
N LYS A 113 11.34 -1.16 -8.59
CA LYS A 113 11.97 -1.36 -7.28
C LYS A 113 10.97 -1.05 -6.16
N LEU A 114 11.08 -1.82 -5.08
CA LEU A 114 10.41 -1.56 -3.81
C LEU A 114 11.35 -0.84 -2.82
N PRO A 115 10.80 -0.07 -1.87
CA PRO A 115 11.60 0.48 -0.78
C PRO A 115 12.20 -0.65 0.09
N GLU A 116 13.26 -0.31 0.82
CA GLU A 116 13.90 -1.27 1.71
C GLU A 116 12.97 -1.69 2.84
N ILE A 117 12.98 -2.98 3.14
CA ILE A 117 12.13 -3.59 4.15
C ILE A 117 12.91 -3.79 5.46
N LYS A 118 12.24 -3.51 6.58
CA LYS A 118 12.78 -3.58 7.94
C LYS A 118 11.90 -4.49 8.79
N ILE A 119 12.51 -5.30 9.65
CA ILE A 119 11.78 -6.00 10.71
C ILE A 119 11.76 -5.10 11.93
N MET A 120 10.59 -4.85 12.51
CA MET A 120 10.46 -4.04 13.73
C MET A 120 9.67 -4.76 14.81
N ILE A 121 10.05 -4.51 16.07
CA ILE A 121 9.26 -4.79 17.26
C ILE A 121 8.19 -3.71 17.39
N ARG A 122 6.97 -4.12 17.69
CA ARG A 122 5.86 -3.23 18.06
C ARG A 122 5.01 -3.86 19.17
N ALA A 123 4.21 -3.02 19.85
CA ALA A 123 3.10 -3.53 20.66
C ALA A 123 1.99 -4.07 19.77
N ARG A 124 1.26 -5.10 20.19
CA ARG A 124 0.13 -5.73 19.48
C ARG A 124 -1.06 -4.80 19.31
N ASP A 125 -1.43 -4.11 20.39
CA ASP A 125 -2.43 -3.05 20.34
C ASP A 125 -1.75 -1.77 19.90
N ARG A 126 -2.28 -1.12 18.85
CA ARG A 126 -1.68 0.06 18.24
C ARG A 126 -2.26 1.32 18.86
N TYR A 127 -1.38 2.20 19.35
CA TYR A 127 -1.70 3.58 19.71
C TYR A 127 -0.91 4.55 18.82
N GLU A 128 -1.46 5.73 18.55
CA GLU A 128 -0.90 6.70 17.61
C GLU A 128 0.55 7.10 17.93
N ASN A 129 0.88 7.15 19.23
CA ASN A 129 2.18 7.60 19.73
C ASN A 129 3.14 6.45 20.08
N ASP A 130 2.77 5.22 19.77
CA ASP A 130 3.62 4.05 20.00
C ASP A 130 4.94 4.18 19.22
N ILE A 131 6.00 3.63 19.82
CA ILE A 131 7.27 3.45 19.11
C ILE A 131 7.31 2.08 18.44
N ASN A 132 8.00 2.04 17.30
CA ASN A 132 8.47 0.82 16.69
C ASN A 132 10.00 0.80 16.80
N GLN A 133 10.59 -0.39 16.92
CA GLN A 133 12.03 -0.53 17.05
C GLN A 133 12.57 -1.56 16.08
N GLN A 134 13.48 -1.14 15.20
CA GLN A 134 14.09 -2.02 14.21
C GLN A 134 14.97 -3.09 14.85
N ILE A 135 14.83 -4.32 14.36
CA ILE A 135 15.64 -5.47 14.72
C ILE A 135 16.65 -5.73 13.62
N MET A 136 17.93 -5.81 13.98
CA MET A 136 19.00 -6.17 13.06
C MET A 136 19.25 -7.67 13.16
N VAL A 137 18.88 -8.42 12.13
CA VAL A 137 19.07 -9.87 12.05
C VAL A 137 19.92 -10.26 10.85
N GLY A 138 20.68 -11.35 10.97
CA GLY A 138 21.41 -11.91 9.85
C GLY A 138 20.46 -12.40 8.75
N LEU A 139 20.63 -11.87 7.54
CA LEU A 139 19.93 -12.34 6.34
C LEU A 139 20.87 -13.20 5.47
N SER A 140 20.34 -14.22 4.82
CA SER A 140 21.04 -15.01 3.80
C SER A 140 20.21 -14.97 2.53
N ASN A 141 20.74 -14.35 1.47
CA ASN A 141 19.98 -14.03 0.26
C ASN A 141 18.64 -13.33 0.59
N GLU A 142 18.71 -12.28 1.42
CA GLU A 142 17.57 -11.48 1.91
C GLU A 142 16.55 -12.24 2.78
N LYS A 143 16.67 -13.56 2.90
CA LYS A 143 15.83 -14.40 3.72
C LYS A 143 16.32 -14.46 5.16
N LEU A 144 15.38 -14.55 6.10
CA LEU A 144 15.70 -14.76 7.50
C LEU A 144 16.48 -16.08 7.69
N ARG A 145 17.67 -16.01 8.29
CA ARG A 145 18.55 -17.19 8.49
C ARG A 145 17.96 -18.19 9.48
N SER A 146 17.40 -17.70 10.57
CA SER A 146 16.91 -18.51 11.68
C SER A 146 15.85 -17.74 12.46
N LYS A 147 14.77 -18.44 12.82
CA LYS A 147 13.75 -17.89 13.73
C LYS A 147 14.30 -17.73 15.14
N GLU A 148 15.23 -18.61 15.53
CA GLU A 148 15.91 -18.55 16.83
C GLU A 148 16.79 -17.31 16.92
N GLU A 149 17.55 -16.96 15.87
CA GLU A 149 18.36 -15.73 15.82
C GLU A 149 17.49 -14.48 15.97
N LEU A 150 16.36 -14.44 15.27
CA LEU A 150 15.38 -13.37 15.42
C LEU A 150 14.86 -13.28 16.86
N GLN A 151 14.50 -14.41 17.47
CA GLN A 151 14.01 -14.43 18.84
C GLN A 151 15.06 -13.96 19.86
N ILE A 152 16.33 -14.33 19.66
CA ILE A 152 17.45 -13.86 20.49
C ILE A 152 17.56 -12.34 20.42
N GLU A 153 17.51 -11.75 19.21
CA GLU A 153 17.62 -10.31 19.06
C GLU A 153 16.39 -9.56 19.59
N ILE A 154 15.19 -10.11 19.44
CA ILE A 154 13.98 -9.61 20.11
C ILE A 154 14.20 -9.56 21.62
N ASN A 155 14.59 -10.68 22.23
CA ASN A 155 14.77 -10.79 23.68
C ASN A 155 15.85 -9.82 24.20
N ARG A 156 16.88 -9.54 23.39
CA ARG A 156 17.94 -8.59 23.73
C ARG A 156 17.44 -7.15 23.79
N GLN A 157 16.54 -6.77 22.89
CA GLN A 157 16.04 -5.40 22.78
C GLN A 157 14.78 -5.15 23.62
N LEU A 158 14.06 -6.21 23.98
CA LEU A 158 12.76 -6.17 24.66
C LEU A 158 12.73 -5.32 25.95
N PRO A 159 13.72 -5.41 26.88
CA PRO A 159 13.67 -4.62 28.11
C PRO A 159 13.66 -3.11 27.85
N VAL A 160 14.52 -2.64 26.94
CA VAL A 160 14.62 -1.22 26.58
C VAL A 160 13.37 -0.79 25.81
N PHE A 161 12.89 -1.62 24.88
CA PHE A 161 11.66 -1.34 24.15
C PHE A 161 10.47 -1.13 25.10
N LEU A 162 10.27 -2.05 26.05
CA LEU A 162 9.19 -1.99 27.03
C LEU A 162 9.29 -0.76 27.93
N GLU A 163 10.49 -0.38 28.36
CA GLU A 163 10.69 0.84 29.14
C GLU A 163 10.25 2.09 28.36
N VAL A 164 10.72 2.22 27.11
CA VAL A 164 10.45 3.41 26.29
C VAL A 164 8.97 3.51 25.89
N ILE A 165 8.36 2.41 25.43
CA ILE A 165 6.95 2.42 25.03
C ILE A 165 6.03 2.69 26.22
N ASN A 166 6.29 2.08 27.39
CA ASN A 166 5.47 2.31 28.57
C ASN A 166 5.62 3.71 29.15
N ASN A 167 6.81 4.30 29.05
CA ASN A 167 7.02 5.71 29.40
C ASN A 167 6.17 6.63 28.52
N LYS A 168 6.15 6.40 27.20
CA LYS A 168 5.30 7.16 26.27
C LYS A 168 3.82 6.96 26.55
N ARG A 169 3.36 5.71 26.67
CA ARG A 169 1.95 5.41 26.94
C ARG A 169 1.46 6.01 28.25
N SER A 170 2.26 5.95 29.31
CA SER A 170 1.93 6.59 30.58
C SER A 170 1.75 8.11 30.44
N LYS A 171 2.54 8.79 29.60
CA LYS A 171 2.39 10.23 29.33
C LYS A 171 1.11 10.57 28.56
N ASN A 172 0.59 9.62 27.78
CA ASN A 172 -0.62 9.77 26.96
C ASN A 172 -1.87 9.15 27.60
N ASN A 173 -1.79 8.66 28.84
CA ASN A 173 -2.86 7.90 29.52
C ASN A 173 -3.30 6.62 28.75
N GLU A 174 -2.34 5.95 28.10
CA GLU A 174 -2.55 4.71 27.36
C GLU A 174 -2.12 3.48 28.22
N PRO A 175 -2.74 2.29 28.06
CA PRO A 175 -2.41 1.11 28.84
C PRO A 175 -0.99 0.61 28.61
N SER A 176 -0.32 0.17 29.68
CA SER A 176 1.02 -0.42 29.59
C SER A 176 1.04 -1.70 28.75
N VAL A 177 2.19 -1.94 28.13
CA VAL A 177 2.53 -3.10 27.32
C VAL A 177 3.43 -4.03 28.13
N ASN A 178 3.13 -5.32 28.03
CA ASN A 178 3.86 -6.40 28.66
C ASN A 178 4.59 -7.22 27.58
N GLU A 179 5.53 -8.09 27.97
CA GLU A 179 6.28 -8.94 27.03
C GLU A 179 5.38 -9.76 26.10
N ASN A 180 4.29 -10.31 26.64
CA ASN A 180 3.32 -11.11 25.88
C ASN A 180 2.43 -10.29 24.93
N GLN A 181 2.51 -8.95 24.97
CA GLN A 181 1.79 -8.03 24.09
C GLN A 181 2.71 -7.46 23.01
N ILE A 182 3.90 -8.02 22.84
CA ILE A 182 4.83 -7.65 21.77
C ILE A 182 4.66 -8.57 20.56
N THR A 183 4.90 -8.02 19.38
CA THR A 183 5.02 -8.77 18.14
C THR A 183 6.05 -8.12 17.23
N THR A 184 6.52 -8.89 16.25
CA THR A 184 7.28 -8.37 15.11
C THR A 184 6.39 -8.17 13.91
N SER A 185 6.68 -7.18 13.11
CA SER A 185 6.05 -6.97 11.81
C SER A 185 7.05 -6.30 10.86
N VAL A 186 6.69 -6.27 9.58
CA VAL A 186 7.51 -5.76 8.51
C VAL A 186 7.12 -4.33 8.17
N PHE A 187 8.12 -3.46 8.16
CA PHE A 187 7.98 -2.04 7.93
C PHE A 187 8.81 -1.57 6.75
N THR A 188 8.45 -0.42 6.19
CA THR A 188 9.26 0.27 5.19
C THR A 188 9.19 1.78 5.36
N ASP A 189 10.15 2.48 4.77
CA ASP A 189 10.17 3.93 4.67
C ASP A 189 10.14 4.31 3.18
N ILE A 190 9.33 5.31 2.83
CA ILE A 190 9.24 5.83 1.47
C ILE A 190 9.20 7.36 1.48
N GLU A 191 10.28 7.96 0.99
CA GLU A 191 10.45 9.43 0.92
C GLU A 191 10.23 10.13 2.28
N ASP A 192 9.16 10.92 2.39
CA ASP A 192 8.75 11.66 3.59
C ASP A 192 7.79 10.87 4.50
N VAL A 193 7.53 9.60 4.19
CA VAL A 193 6.63 8.73 4.96
C VAL A 193 7.42 7.56 5.53
N SER A 194 7.72 7.62 6.83
CA SER A 194 8.46 6.58 7.55
C SER A 194 7.54 5.62 8.30
N GLU A 195 8.11 4.51 8.79
CA GLU A 195 7.51 3.50 9.66
C GLU A 195 6.14 3.03 9.15
N ILE A 196 6.09 2.60 7.89
CA ILE A 196 4.89 2.04 7.27
C ILE A 196 4.88 0.53 7.46
N GLU A 197 4.02 0.04 8.34
CA GLU A 197 3.72 -1.39 8.51
C GLU A 197 3.06 -1.92 7.22
N ILE A 198 3.74 -2.84 6.51
CA ILE A 198 3.35 -3.29 5.16
C ILE A 198 1.96 -3.93 5.19
N VAL A 199 1.73 -4.89 6.10
CA VAL A 199 0.44 -5.58 6.23
C VAL A 199 -0.70 -4.59 6.43
N TYR A 200 -0.50 -3.63 7.35
CA TYR A 200 -1.54 -2.69 7.71
C TYR A 200 -1.82 -1.68 6.59
N ALA A 201 -0.76 -1.21 5.90
CA ALA A 201 -0.91 -0.32 4.76
C ALA A 201 -1.65 -1.01 3.60
N SER A 202 -1.29 -2.24 3.27
CA SER A 202 -1.98 -3.04 2.24
C SER A 202 -3.44 -3.31 2.59
N GLU A 203 -3.74 -3.63 3.86
CA GLU A 203 -5.11 -3.84 4.34
C GLU A 203 -5.98 -2.59 4.22
N ILE A 204 -5.44 -1.41 4.54
CA ILE A 204 -6.14 -0.13 4.36
C ILE A 204 -6.36 0.21 2.88
N TYR A 205 -5.43 -0.20 2.03
CA TYR A 205 -5.42 0.23 0.63
C TYR A 205 -6.44 -0.51 -0.25
N ILE A 206 -6.77 -1.76 0.06
CA ILE A 206 -7.78 -2.51 -0.72
C ILE A 206 -9.15 -1.78 -0.73
N PRO A 207 -9.71 -1.33 0.40
CA PRO A 207 -10.92 -0.49 0.40
C PRO A 207 -10.78 0.83 -0.37
N VAL A 208 -9.57 1.42 -0.43
CA VAL A 208 -9.32 2.62 -1.23
C VAL A 208 -9.46 2.31 -2.72
N LEU A 209 -8.85 1.22 -3.19
CA LEU A 209 -8.96 0.75 -4.57
C LEU A 209 -10.41 0.49 -4.98
N ILE A 210 -11.18 -0.22 -4.13
CA ILE A 210 -12.60 -0.50 -4.38
C ILE A 210 -13.39 0.82 -4.52
N ARG A 211 -13.21 1.78 -3.62
CA ARG A 211 -13.89 3.09 -3.72
C ARG A 211 -13.52 3.85 -4.98
N LEU A 212 -12.24 3.86 -5.36
CA LEU A 212 -11.78 4.51 -6.60
C LEU A 212 -12.46 3.90 -7.83
N VAL A 213 -12.57 2.58 -7.90
CA VAL A 213 -13.26 1.88 -8.99
C VAL A 213 -14.75 2.21 -9.01
N GLU A 214 -15.44 2.08 -7.88
CA GLU A 214 -16.88 2.34 -7.79
C GLU A 214 -17.24 3.78 -8.15
N GLU A 215 -16.49 4.75 -7.62
CA GLU A 215 -16.72 6.16 -7.91
C GLU A 215 -16.36 6.52 -9.35
N SER A 216 -15.31 5.91 -9.92
CA SER A 216 -14.95 6.12 -11.31
C SER A 216 -16.03 5.61 -12.24
N ARG A 217 -16.58 4.42 -12.00
CA ARG A 217 -17.71 3.88 -12.76
C ARG A 217 -18.95 4.76 -12.66
N LYS A 218 -19.26 5.29 -11.47
CA LYS A 218 -20.35 6.27 -11.28
C LYS A 218 -20.09 7.54 -12.12
N LYS A 219 -18.86 8.05 -12.11
CA LYS A 219 -18.51 9.26 -12.86
C LYS A 219 -18.54 9.05 -14.37
N ILE A 220 -18.04 7.92 -14.86
CA ILE A 220 -18.12 7.53 -16.28
C ILE A 220 -19.59 7.47 -16.70
N LYS A 221 -20.44 6.81 -15.92
CA LYS A 221 -21.89 6.73 -16.19
C LYS A 221 -22.55 8.10 -16.24
N GLU A 222 -22.25 8.98 -15.28
CA GLU A 222 -22.76 10.38 -15.26
C GLU A 222 -22.37 11.15 -16.52
N LEU A 223 -21.13 11.00 -16.99
CA LEU A 223 -20.63 11.71 -18.16
C LEU A 223 -21.10 11.09 -19.49
N THR A 224 -21.44 9.80 -19.50
CA THR A 224 -21.88 9.08 -20.70
C THR A 224 -23.40 8.96 -20.83
N SER A 225 -24.17 9.19 -19.75
CA SER A 225 -25.63 9.29 -19.84
C SER A 225 -26.04 10.46 -20.73
N TRP A 226 -26.99 10.19 -21.63
CA TRP A 226 -27.62 11.18 -22.47
C TRP A 226 -28.83 11.72 -21.71
N ASP A 227 -28.82 13.01 -21.38
CA ASP A 227 -30.06 13.77 -21.23
C ASP A 227 -30.55 14.18 -22.63
#